data_AF-A0A3D3SY83-F1
#
_entry.id   AF-A0A3D3SY83-F1
#
_cell.length_a   1.000
_cell.length_b   1.000
_cell.length_c   1.000
_cell.angle_alpha   90.00
_cell.angle_beta   90.00
_cell.angle_gamma   90.00
#
_symmetry.space_group_name_H-M   'P 1'
#
loop_
_entity.id
_entity.type
_entity.pdbx_description
1 polymer ?
#
loop_
_entity_poly.entity_id
_entity_poly.type
_entity_poly.pdbx_seq_one_letter_code
_entity_poly.pdbx_strand_id
1 'polypeptide(L)' 'MAEHESGQERTEQPTPKRQQDARKKGQVPRSKELGTLLTLFAGAGGMIFFGAHL' A
#
# COMPACT_ATOMS: atom_id res chain seq x y z
N MET A 1 -22.23 18.94 1.69
CA MET A 1 -21.36 19.95 2.34
C MET A 1 -19.98 19.74 1.76
N ALA A 2 -19.42 20.73 1.07
CA ALA A 2 -18.18 20.58 0.32
C ALA A 2 -16.98 20.63 1.26
N GLU A 3 -16.35 19.49 1.51
CA GLU A 3 -15.05 19.36 2.20
C GLU A 3 -13.95 19.11 1.17
N HIS A 4 -13.77 20.08 0.27
CA HIS A 4 -12.64 20.16 -0.64
C HIS A 4 -12.14 21.60 -0.62
N GLU A 5 -11.45 21.99 0.46
CA GLU A 5 -10.71 23.24 0.46
C GLU A 5 -9.31 23.01 1.02
N SER A 6 -8.32 23.55 0.30
CA SER A 6 -6.90 23.71 0.66
C SER A 6 -5.92 22.56 0.38
N GLY A 7 -5.86 22.14 -0.88
CA GLY A 7 -4.64 21.56 -1.45
C GLY A 7 -3.93 22.60 -2.32
N GLN A 8 -3.24 23.57 -1.72
CA GLN A 8 -2.29 24.37 -2.50
C GLN A 8 -1.27 23.40 -3.09
N GLU A 9 -1.09 23.38 -4.42
CA GLU A 9 -0.09 22.53 -5.06
C GLU A 9 1.30 22.93 -4.57
N ARG A 10 1.79 22.20 -3.58
CA ARG A 10 3.14 22.36 -3.06
C ARG A 10 4.07 21.53 -3.92
N THR A 11 4.91 22.21 -4.69
CA THR A 11 5.97 21.61 -5.52
C THR A 11 7.16 21.14 -4.68
N GLU A 12 7.26 21.59 -3.43
CA GLU A 12 8.30 21.21 -2.49
C GLU A 12 8.02 19.87 -1.82
N GLN A 13 9.10 19.13 -1.52
CA GLN A 13 9.00 17.85 -0.83
C GLN A 13 8.47 18.02 0.61
N PRO A 14 7.69 17.05 1.12
CA PRO A 14 7.19 17.09 2.49
C PRO A 14 8.33 16.97 3.52
N THR A 15 8.30 17.81 4.54
CA THR A 15 9.27 17.77 5.64
C THR A 15 9.23 16.45 6.43
N PRO A 16 10.30 16.08 7.15
CA PRO A 16 10.35 14.83 7.90
C PRO A 16 9.18 14.65 8.89
N LYS A 17 8.80 15.73 9.61
CA LYS A 17 7.66 15.72 10.53
C LYS A 17 6.34 15.39 9.80
N ARG A 18 6.09 15.99 8.64
CA ARG A 18 4.88 15.71 7.84
C ARG A 18 4.82 14.28 7.36
N GLN A 19 5.95 13.69 6.94
CA GLN A 19 6.00 12.30 6.53
C GLN A 19 5.68 11.35 7.69
N GLN A 20 6.20 11.62 8.89
CA GLN A 20 5.88 10.83 10.08
C GLN A 20 4.40 10.93 10.45
N ASP A 21 3.83 12.14 10.43
CA ASP A 21 2.43 12.36 10.74
C ASP A 21 1.50 11.68 9.71
N ALA A 22 1.86 11.70 8.43
CA ALA A 22 1.13 10.97 7.38
C ALA A 22 1.11 9.46 7.65
N ARG A 23 2.24 8.86 8.04
CA ARG A 23 2.32 7.45 8.43
C ARG A 23 1.47 7.15 9.67
N LYS A 24 1.53 7.99 10.71
CA LYS A 24 0.72 7.85 11.92
C LYS A 24 -0.79 7.92 11.64
N LYS A 25 -1.18 8.73 10.65
CA LYS A 25 -2.57 8.83 10.17
C LYS A 25 -2.99 7.67 9.27
N GLY A 26 -2.11 6.68 9.03
CA GLY A 26 -2.40 5.55 8.14
C GLY A 26 -2.40 5.92 6.66
N GLN A 27 -1.87 7.08 6.27
CA GLN A 27 -1.67 7.48 4.87
C GLN A 27 -0.45 6.76 4.28
N VAL A 28 -0.45 5.44 4.41
CA VAL A 28 0.53 4.57 3.80
C VAL A 28 -0.03 4.15 2.44
N PRO A 29 0.71 4.35 1.34
CA PRO A 29 0.26 3.87 0.04
C PRO A 29 0.05 2.37 0.11
N ARG A 30 -1.20 1.92 -0.09
CA ARG A 30 -1.56 0.51 -0.16
C ARG A 30 -2.31 0.26 -1.47
N SER A 31 -1.83 -0.71 -2.24
CA SER A 31 -2.55 -1.19 -3.42
C SER A 31 -3.78 -1.97 -2.97
N LYS A 32 -4.93 -1.67 -3.58
CA LYS A 32 -6.20 -2.34 -3.27
C LYS A 32 -6.15 -3.86 -3.49
N GLU A 33 -5.31 -4.30 -4.44
CA GLU A 33 -5.27 -5.69 -4.90
C GLU A 33 -4.03 -6.47 -4.40
N LEU A 34 -3.19 -5.86 -3.56
CA LEU A 34 -1.96 -6.52 -3.08
C LEU A 34 -2.27 -7.84 -2.37
N GLY A 35 -3.36 -7.90 -1.60
CA GLY A 35 -3.79 -9.13 -0.92
C GLY A 35 -4.11 -10.25 -1.90
N THR A 36 -4.88 -9.95 -2.96
CA THR A 36 -5.21 -10.91 -4.02
C THR A 36 -3.96 -11.44 -4.72
N LEU A 37 -3.04 -10.55 -5.06
CA LEU A 37 -1.78 -10.90 -5.69
C LEU A 37 -0.94 -11.85 -4.81
N LEU A 38 -0.81 -11.53 -3.52
CA LEU A 38 -0.09 -12.39 -2.57
C LEU A 38 -0.75 -13.76 -2.41
N THR A 39 -2.07 -13.83 -2.32
CA THR A 39 -2.81 -15.10 -2.25
C THR A 39 -2.58 -15.96 -3.49
N LEU A 40 -2.62 -15.35 -4.68
CA LEU A 40 -2.36 -16.05 -5.94
C LEU A 40 -0.96 -16.65 -5.96
N PHE A 41 0.06 -15.86 -5.60
CA PHE A 41 1.44 -16.34 -5.54
C PHE A 41 1.65 -17.41 -4.47
N ALA A 42 1.02 -17.27 -3.30
CA ALA A 42 1.08 -18.29 -2.25
C ALA A 42 0.48 -19.62 -2.71
N GLY A 43 -0.65 -19.59 -3.41
CA GLY A 43 -1.28 -20.79 -3.98
C GLY A 43 -0.43 -21.43 -5.08
N ALA A 44 0.05 -20.64 -6.04
CA ALA A 44 0.91 -21.12 -7.12
C ALA A 44 2.24 -21.69 -6.57
N GLY A 45 2.89 -20.96 -5.66
CA GLY A 45 4.11 -21.40 -5.01
C GLY A 45 3.89 -22.67 -4.19
N GLY A 46 2.81 -22.73 -3.41
CA GLY A 46 2.43 -23.92 -2.64
C GLY A 46 2.25 -25.15 -3.55
N MET A 47 1.57 -25.01 -4.69
CA MET A 47 1.44 -26.10 -5.66
C MET A 47 2.79 -26.55 -6.20
N ILE A 48 3.71 -25.65 -6.50
CA ILE A 48 5.05 -26.02 -6.99
C ILE A 48 5.85 -26.74 -5.89
N PHE A 49 5.88 -26.22 -4.66
CA PHE A 49 6.70 -26.79 -3.58
C PHE A 49 6.15 -28.12 -3.05
N PHE A 50 4.84 -28.21 -2.82
CA PHE A 50 4.22 -29.42 -2.27
C PHE A 50 3.85 -30.42 -3.36
N GLY A 51 3.45 -29.96 -4.55
CA GLY A 51 3.14 -30.82 -5.68
C GLY A 51 4.36 -31.48 -6.31
N ALA A 52 5.56 -30.89 -6.20
CA ALA A 52 6.79 -31.56 -6.60
C ALA A 52 7.28 -32.62 -5.60
N HIS A 53 6.69 -32.66 -4.39
CA HIS A 53 7.07 -33.61 -3.34
C HIS A 53 6.06 -34.79 -3.19
N LEU A 54 4.92 -34.71 -3.89
CA LEU A 54 3.94 -35.78 -4.07
C LEU A 54 4.25 -36.56 -5.35
#